data_AF-A0A6G1PGG0-F1
#
_entry.id   AF-A0A6G1PGG0-F1
#
_cell.length_a   1.000
_cell.length_b   1.000
_cell.length_c   1.000
_cell.angle_alpha   90.00
_cell.angle_beta   90.00
_cell.angle_gamma   90.00
#
_symmetry.space_group_name_H-M   'P 1'
#
loop_
_entity.id
_entity.type
_entity.pdbx_description
1 polymer ?
#
loop_
_entity_poly.entity_id
_entity_poly.type
_entity_poly.pdbx_seq_one_letter_code
_entity_poly.pdbx_strand_id
1 'polypeptide(L)'
;MAAFLPEELELIEKHEEILEKRAELLEQMESRIEQLKILREQQVKLSEAARHRNSSLLQDLKEIEDGLRGRPMTHPNVLALEARYWASVEESIGSWEHFLLGKGPHPIDGPDQTARRGKQNPSTANRGLPPRPKPKTAR
;
A
#
# COMPACT_ATOMS: atom_id res chain seq x y z
N MET A 1 -70.60 -38.57 -27.98
CA MET A 1 -69.33 -38.17 -27.35
C MET A 1 -68.25 -38.93 -28.08
N ALA A 2 -67.31 -38.23 -28.73
CA ALA A 2 -66.18 -38.88 -29.39
C ALA A 2 -65.24 -39.39 -28.29
N ALA A 3 -65.00 -40.70 -28.25
CA ALA A 3 -64.01 -41.28 -27.36
C ALA A 3 -62.64 -41.00 -27.98
N PHE A 4 -61.80 -40.24 -27.26
CA PHE A 4 -60.42 -40.00 -27.65
C PHE A 4 -59.66 -41.32 -27.69
N LEU A 5 -58.75 -41.46 -28.66
CA LEU A 5 -57.85 -42.61 -28.69
C LEU A 5 -56.87 -42.48 -27.52
N PRO A 6 -56.46 -43.61 -26.88
CA PRO A 6 -55.55 -43.58 -25.74
C PRO A 6 -54.23 -42.85 -26.05
N GLU A 7 -53.77 -42.91 -27.30
CA GLU A 7 -52.59 -42.22 -27.81
C GLU A 7 -52.73 -40.68 -27.83
N GLU A 8 -53.95 -40.17 -28.12
CA GLU A 8 -54.23 -38.73 -28.07
C GLU A 8 -54.23 -38.22 -26.62
N LEU A 9 -54.71 -39.04 -25.69
CA LEU A 9 -54.74 -38.70 -24.27
C LEU A 9 -53.32 -38.59 -23.70
N GLU A 10 -52.45 -39.57 -24.00
CA GLU A 10 -51.03 -39.51 -23.63
C GLU A 10 -50.30 -38.30 -24.25
N LEU A 11 -50.64 -37.93 -25.48
CA LEU A 11 -50.05 -36.77 -26.14
C LEU A 11 -50.46 -35.46 -25.45
N ILE A 12 -51.72 -35.35 -25.04
CA ILE A 12 -52.23 -34.20 -24.28
C ILE A 12 -51.53 -34.10 -22.93
N GLU A 13 -51.39 -35.21 -22.19
CA GLU A 13 -50.67 -35.22 -20.91
C GLU A 13 -49.22 -34.75 -21.06
N LYS A 14 -48.49 -35.28 -22.06
CA LYS A 14 -47.12 -34.84 -22.35
C LYS A 14 -47.06 -33.36 -22.74
N HIS A 15 -48.06 -32.86 -23.47
CA HIS A 15 -48.12 -31.46 -23.83
C HIS A 15 -48.30 -30.56 -22.61
N GLU A 16 -49.21 -30.91 -21.71
CA GLU A 16 -49.42 -30.20 -20.44
C GLU A 16 -48.14 -30.19 -19.59
N GLU A 17 -47.45 -31.33 -19.46
CA GLU A 17 -46.16 -31.37 -18.76
C GLU A 17 -45.09 -30.44 -19.39
N ILE A 18 -45.05 -30.36 -20.72
CA ILE A 18 -44.11 -29.47 -21.43
C ILE A 18 -44.48 -28.01 -21.15
N LEU A 19 -45.78 -27.67 -21.14
CA LEU A 19 -46.25 -26.33 -20.83
C LEU A 19 -45.93 -25.94 -19.39
N GLU A 20 -46.13 -26.83 -18.43
CA GLU A 20 -45.81 -26.62 -17.02
C GLU A 20 -44.31 -26.35 -16.82
N LYS A 21 -43.44 -27.22 -17.34
CA LYS A 21 -41.98 -27.05 -17.29
C LYS A 21 -41.53 -25.75 -17.94
N ARG A 22 -42.18 -25.36 -19.05
CA ARG A 22 -41.88 -24.09 -19.74
C ARG A 22 -42.29 -22.89 -18.90
N ALA A 23 -43.45 -22.94 -18.25
CA ALA A 23 -43.93 -21.87 -17.37
C ALA A 23 -42.98 -21.68 -16.18
N GLU A 24 -42.57 -22.78 -15.54
CA GLU A 24 -41.62 -22.75 -14.42
C GLU A 24 -40.28 -22.15 -14.84
N LEU A 25 -39.73 -22.56 -16.00
CA LEU A 25 -38.47 -22.02 -16.50
C LEU A 25 -38.56 -20.52 -16.79
N LEU A 26 -39.67 -20.05 -17.37
CA LEU A 26 -39.88 -18.64 -17.65
C LEU A 26 -39.94 -17.81 -16.37
N GLU A 27 -40.63 -18.29 -15.34
CA GLU A 27 -40.68 -17.65 -14.03
C GLU A 27 -39.28 -17.56 -13.39
N GLN A 28 -38.50 -18.65 -13.44
CA GLN A 28 -37.13 -18.66 -12.96
C GLN A 28 -36.23 -17.66 -13.71
N MET A 29 -36.37 -17.58 -15.03
CA MET A 29 -35.63 -16.63 -15.86
C MET A 29 -35.99 -15.17 -15.53
N GLU A 30 -37.27 -14.88 -15.35
CA GLU A 30 -37.75 -13.54 -14.98
C GLU A 30 -37.23 -13.12 -13.60
N SER A 31 -37.32 -14.02 -12.61
CA SER A 31 -36.77 -13.79 -11.27
C SER A 31 -35.27 -13.48 -11.31
N ARG A 32 -34.50 -14.25 -12.10
CA ARG A 32 -33.06 -14.04 -12.26
C ARG A 32 -32.74 -12.69 -12.90
N ILE A 33 -33.51 -12.27 -13.91
CA ILE A 33 -33.33 -10.97 -14.55
C ILE A 33 -33.55 -9.84 -13.54
N GLU A 34 -34.61 -9.92 -12.73
CA GLU A 34 -34.91 -8.90 -11.73
C GLU A 34 -33.83 -8.84 -10.64
N GLN A 35 -33.33 -9.98 -10.17
CA GLN A 35 -32.20 -10.03 -9.23
C GLN A 35 -30.95 -9.36 -9.80
N LEU A 36 -30.60 -9.65 -11.06
CA LEU A 36 -29.45 -9.03 -11.72
C LEU A 36 -29.61 -7.52 -11.87
N LYS A 37 -30.84 -7.06 -12.12
CA LYS A 37 -31.16 -5.64 -12.21
C LYS A 37 -30.97 -4.94 -10.86
N ILE A 38 -31.48 -5.51 -9.77
CA ILE A 38 -31.29 -4.99 -8.41
C ILE A 38 -29.80 -4.89 -8.07
N LEU A 39 -29.03 -5.95 -8.34
CA LEU A 39 -27.58 -5.95 -8.08
C LEU A 39 -26.85 -4.88 -8.89
N ARG A 40 -27.23 -4.69 -10.16
CA ARG A 40 -26.64 -3.65 -11.00
C ARG A 40 -26.96 -2.26 -10.47
N GLU A 41 -28.20 -1.99 -10.08
CA GLU A 41 -28.60 -0.71 -9.49
C GLU A 41 -27.85 -0.43 -8.18
N GLN A 42 -27.69 -1.44 -7.34
CA GLN A 42 -26.92 -1.33 -6.11
C GLN A 42 -25.44 -1.01 -6.41
N GLN A 43 -24.84 -1.72 -7.37
CA GLN A 43 -23.46 -1.49 -7.79
C GLN A 43 -23.25 -0.07 -8.34
N VAL A 44 -24.20 0.42 -9.16
CA VAL A 44 -24.15 1.80 -9.68
C VAL A 44 -24.18 2.79 -8.54
N LYS A 45 -25.13 2.67 -7.59
CA LYS A 45 -25.21 3.57 -6.42
C LYS A 45 -23.92 3.59 -5.60
N LEU A 46 -23.33 2.41 -5.34
CA LEU A 46 -22.06 2.32 -4.62
C LEU A 46 -20.91 2.97 -5.39
N SER A 47 -20.85 2.75 -6.70
CA SER A 47 -19.82 3.33 -7.56
C SER A 47 -19.93 4.86 -7.65
N GLU A 48 -21.15 5.39 -7.69
CA GLU A 48 -21.40 6.84 -7.73
C GLU A 48 -21.04 7.50 -6.40
N ALA A 49 -21.41 6.88 -5.28
CA ALA A 49 -21.03 7.36 -3.96
C ALA A 49 -19.51 7.37 -3.77
N ALA A 50 -18.83 6.29 -4.19
CA ALA A 50 -17.37 6.21 -4.17
C ALA A 50 -16.73 7.28 -5.08
N ARG A 51 -17.28 7.48 -6.29
CA ARG A 51 -16.82 8.52 -7.22
C ARG A 51 -16.95 9.91 -6.61
N HIS A 52 -18.08 10.21 -5.96
CA HIS A 52 -18.30 11.51 -5.32
C HIS A 52 -17.29 11.73 -4.19
N ARG A 53 -17.14 10.76 -3.28
CA ARG A 53 -16.14 10.81 -2.20
C ARG A 53 -14.72 11.01 -2.74
N ASN A 54 -14.32 10.25 -3.75
CA ASN A 54 -12.98 10.35 -4.34
C ASN A 54 -12.76 11.70 -4.99
N SER A 55 -13.77 12.26 -5.67
CA SER A 55 -13.69 13.60 -6.25
C SER A 55 -13.46 14.66 -5.18
N SER A 56 -14.18 14.61 -4.05
CA SER A 56 -13.99 15.53 -2.94
C SER A 56 -12.59 15.41 -2.34
N LEU A 57 -12.12 14.19 -2.07
CA LEU A 57 -10.77 13.97 -1.54
C LEU A 57 -9.67 14.47 -2.48
N LEU A 58 -9.83 14.27 -3.79
CA LEU A 58 -8.88 14.78 -4.78
C LEU A 58 -8.87 16.31 -4.83
N GLN A 59 -10.03 16.95 -4.65
CA GLN A 59 -10.12 18.39 -4.55
C GLN A 59 -9.40 18.91 -3.29
N ASP A 60 -9.69 18.32 -2.13
CA ASP A 60 -9.03 18.67 -0.86
C ASP A 60 -7.50 18.50 -0.96
N LEU A 61 -7.04 17.40 -1.54
CA LEU A 61 -5.62 17.15 -1.77
C LEU A 61 -4.98 18.21 -2.66
N LYS A 62 -5.67 18.62 -3.73
CA LYS A 62 -5.20 19.67 -4.61
C LYS A 62 -5.10 21.01 -3.89
N GLU A 63 -6.10 21.37 -3.08
CA GLU A 63 -6.07 22.61 -2.29
C GLU A 63 -4.89 22.62 -1.30
N ILE A 64 -4.63 21.49 -0.64
CA ILE A 64 -3.47 21.34 0.25
C ILE A 64 -2.17 21.45 -0.55
N GLU A 65 -2.06 20.78 -1.69
CA GLU A 65 -0.88 20.82 -2.56
C GLU A 65 -0.58 22.24 -3.05
N ASP A 66 -1.60 22.96 -3.53
CA ASP A 66 -1.47 24.34 -4.00
C ASP A 66 -1.04 25.27 -2.84
N GLY A 67 -1.60 25.06 -1.63
CA GLY A 67 -1.19 25.78 -0.42
C GLY A 67 0.26 25.51 -0.02
N LEU A 68 0.78 24.30 -0.24
CA LEU A 68 2.17 23.96 0.01
C LEU A 68 3.11 24.50 -1.08
N ARG A 69 2.71 24.45 -2.36
CA ARG A 69 3.49 25.00 -3.48
C ARG A 69 3.69 26.51 -3.37
N GLY A 70 2.68 27.24 -2.89
CA GLY A 70 2.76 28.69 -2.67
C GLY A 70 3.56 29.12 -1.43
N ARG A 71 3.93 28.19 -0.54
CA ARG A 71 4.66 28.50 0.68
C ARG A 71 6.17 28.34 0.44
N PRO A 72 7.00 29.38 0.65
CA PRO A 72 8.44 29.19 0.67
C PRO A 72 8.80 28.26 1.83
N MET A 73 9.13 27.01 1.50
CA MET A 73 9.21 25.88 2.44
C MET A 73 10.46 25.91 3.34
N THR A 74 11.35 26.88 3.18
CA THR A 74 12.56 26.97 4.00
C THR A 74 12.75 28.40 4.48
N HIS A 75 12.57 28.61 5.79
CA HIS A 75 12.97 29.86 6.43
C HIS A 75 14.46 30.12 6.09
N PRO A 76 14.86 31.35 5.73
CA PRO A 76 16.24 31.67 5.36
C PRO A 76 17.32 31.13 6.32
N ASN A 77 17.00 31.00 7.61
CA ASN A 77 17.88 30.42 8.62
C ASN A 77 18.14 28.93 8.43
N VAL A 78 17.15 28.17 7.94
CA VAL A 78 17.29 26.74 7.63
C VAL A 78 18.20 26.57 6.41
N LEU A 79 18.02 27.38 5.37
CA LEU A 79 18.91 27.40 4.21
C LEU A 79 20.34 27.79 4.57
N ALA A 80 20.50 28.83 5.41
CA ALA A 80 21.82 29.25 5.88
C ALA A 80 22.47 28.22 6.80
N LEU A 81 21.68 27.45 7.55
CA LEU A 81 22.19 26.34 8.36
C LEU A 81 22.63 25.17 7.48
N GLU A 82 21.83 24.79 6.49
CA GLU A 82 22.16 23.73 5.53
C GLU A 82 23.42 24.07 4.74
N ALA A 83 23.54 25.29 4.23
CA ALA A 83 24.74 25.74 3.52
C ALA A 83 25.99 25.67 4.41
N ARG A 84 25.89 26.12 5.67
CA ARG A 84 27.01 26.05 6.64
C ARG A 84 27.35 24.61 7.01
N TYR A 85 26.34 23.75 7.14
CA TYR A 85 26.53 22.33 7.42
C TYR A 85 27.31 21.65 6.29
N TRP A 86 26.87 21.81 5.04
CA TRP A 86 27.56 21.22 3.89
C TRP A 86 28.98 21.76 3.72
N ALA A 87 29.20 23.06 3.94
CA ALA A 87 30.54 23.64 3.94
C ALA A 87 31.45 23.01 5.03
N SER A 88 30.92 22.79 6.23
CA SER A 88 31.66 22.12 7.32
C SER A 88 31.94 20.64 7.02
N VAL A 89 31.02 19.95 6.33
CA VAL A 89 31.24 18.57 5.88
C VAL A 89 32.38 18.53 4.85
N GLU A 90 32.40 19.44 3.89
CA GLU A 90 33.45 19.51 2.87
C GLU A 90 34.82 19.85 3.49
N GLU A 91 34.88 20.74 4.48
CA GLU A 91 36.11 21.05 5.21
C GLU A 91 36.61 19.86 6.04
N SER A 92 35.71 19.11 6.66
CA SER A 92 36.06 17.97 7.51
C SER A 92 36.31 16.68 6.74
N ILE A 93 35.95 16.59 5.46
CA ILE A 93 36.04 15.34 4.69
C ILE A 93 37.45 14.76 4.69
N GLY A 94 38.48 15.62 4.60
CA GLY A 94 39.87 15.20 4.60
C GLY A 94 40.32 14.57 5.92
N SER A 95 39.91 15.14 7.07
CA SER A 95 40.25 14.56 8.38
C SER A 95 39.51 13.23 8.60
N TRP A 96 38.26 13.14 8.17
CA TRP A 96 37.49 11.89 8.16
C TRP A 96 38.13 10.82 7.26
N GLU A 97 38.62 11.18 6.07
CA GLU A 97 39.29 10.24 5.18
C GLU A 97 40.55 9.62 5.82
N HIS A 98 41.40 10.45 6.44
CA HIS A 98 42.61 9.97 7.12
C HIS A 98 42.28 9.02 8.27
N PHE A 99 41.25 9.32 9.05
CA PHE A 99 40.77 8.46 10.12
C PHE A 99 40.17 7.14 9.61
N LEU A 100 39.27 7.20 8.62
CA LEU A 100 38.59 6.04 8.05
C LEU A 100 39.56 5.08 7.37
N LEU A 101 40.67 5.59 6.83
CA LEU A 101 41.77 4.80 6.29
C LEU A 101 42.73 4.26 7.36
N GLY A 102 42.47 4.52 8.65
CA GLY A 102 43.29 4.07 9.78
C GLY A 102 44.62 4.80 9.93
N LYS A 103 44.79 5.96 9.29
CA LYS A 103 46.05 6.71 9.20
C LYS A 103 46.12 7.91 10.14
N GLY A 104 45.09 8.16 10.95
CA GLY A 104 45.02 9.31 11.85
C GLY A 104 44.07 9.12 13.03
N PRO A 105 44.11 10.03 14.02
CA PRO A 105 43.17 10.05 15.14
C PRO A 105 41.75 10.40 14.68
N HIS A 106 40.75 10.13 15.51
CA HIS A 106 39.36 10.47 15.20
C HIS A 106 39.23 12.00 15.02
N PRO A 107 38.50 12.51 13.99
CA PRO A 107 38.44 13.95 13.68
C PRO A 107 37.89 14.84 14.80
N ILE A 108 37.18 14.25 15.76
CA ILE A 108 36.60 14.91 16.94
C ILE A 108 37.55 14.86 18.15
N ASP A 109 38.54 13.96 18.14
CA ASP A 109 39.55 13.86 19.18
C ASP A 109 40.65 14.89 18.88
N GLY A 110 40.48 16.12 19.38
CA GLY A 110 41.50 17.15 19.28
C GLY A 110 42.88 16.70 19.80
N PRO A 111 43.97 17.41 19.43
CA PRO A 111 45.35 16.99 19.72
C PRO A 111 45.65 16.76 21.23
N ASP A 112 44.85 17.32 22.13
CA ASP A 112 45.01 17.21 23.58
C ASP A 112 44.54 15.88 24.21
N GLN A 113 43.84 15.00 23.47
CA GLN A 113 43.36 13.72 24.04
C GLN A 113 44.33 12.53 23.86
N THR A 114 45.38 12.69 23.06
CA THR A 114 46.33 11.58 22.78
C THR A 114 47.23 11.22 23.97
N ALA A 115 47.30 12.05 25.03
CA ALA A 115 48.15 11.80 26.19
C ALA A 115 47.51 10.91 27.29
N ARG A 116 46.23 10.53 27.20
CA ARG A 116 45.53 9.84 28.31
C ARG A 116 45.01 8.42 28.06
N ARG A 117 45.29 7.78 26.92
CA ARG A 117 45.03 6.34 26.76
C ARG A 117 46.27 5.50 27.00
N GLY A 118 46.69 5.45 28.26
CA GLY A 118 47.50 4.35 28.76
C GLY A 118 46.71 3.04 28.67
N LYS A 119 47.25 2.09 27.90
CA LYS A 119 47.00 0.63 27.93
C LYS A 119 45.57 0.19 28.28
N GLN A 120 44.76 -0.08 27.27
CA GLN A 120 43.67 -1.05 27.38
C GLN A 120 43.85 -2.13 26.30
N ASN A 121 43.82 -3.38 26.76
CA ASN A 121 44.13 -4.60 26.02
C ASN A 121 43.17 -4.86 24.84
N PRO A 122 43.58 -5.67 23.82
CA PRO A 122 42.76 -5.93 22.65
C PRO A 122 41.78 -7.07 22.96
N SER A 123 40.55 -6.75 23.34
CA SER A 123 39.47 -7.74 23.38
C SER A 123 38.10 -7.09 23.40
N THR A 124 37.59 -6.68 22.25
CA THR A 124 36.16 -6.88 21.90
C THR A 124 35.97 -6.66 20.40
N ALA A 125 36.08 -7.74 19.63
CA ALA A 125 35.39 -7.83 18.36
C ALA A 125 33.87 -7.72 18.63
N ASN A 126 33.14 -7.02 17.75
CA ASN A 126 31.66 -6.97 17.69
C ASN A 126 30.93 -5.96 18.59
N ARG A 127 31.26 -4.67 18.52
CA ARG A 127 30.33 -3.59 18.91
C ARG A 127 29.96 -2.74 17.70
N GLY A 128 29.05 -3.25 16.87
CA GLY A 128 28.54 -2.49 15.72
C GLY A 128 27.59 -3.24 14.81
N LEU A 129 27.48 -4.57 14.93
CA LEU A 129 26.49 -5.33 14.18
C LEU A 129 25.19 -5.46 15.00
N PRO A 130 24.01 -5.20 14.40
CA PRO A 130 22.74 -5.49 15.05
C PRO A 130 22.65 -7.00 15.38
N PRO A 131 21.99 -7.38 16.50
CA PRO A 131 21.87 -8.79 16.87
C PRO A 131 21.19 -9.57 15.76
N ARG A 132 21.88 -10.59 15.24
CA ARG A 132 21.35 -11.45 14.18
C ARG A 132 20.19 -12.30 14.74
N PRO A 133 19.02 -12.32 14.11
CA PRO A 133 17.91 -13.15 14.57
C PRO A 133 18.29 -14.64 14.49
N LYS A 134 17.96 -15.40 15.56
CA LYS A 134 18.21 -16.84 15.61
C LYS A 134 17.34 -17.56 14.57
N PRO A 135 17.87 -18.56 13.83
CA PRO A 135 17.04 -19.39 12.98
C PRO A 135 16.04 -20.15 13.85
N LYS A 136 14.74 -19.96 13.56
CA LYS A 136 13.69 -20.79 14.16
C LYS A 136 13.88 -22.21 13.64
N THR A 137 14.27 -23.12 14.52
CA THR A 137 14.10 -24.56 14.29
C THR A 137 12.61 -24.83 14.10
N ALA A 138 12.24 -25.34 12.93
CA ALA A 138 10.92 -25.88 12.66
C ALA A 138 10.65 -27.05 13.60
N ARG A 139 9.50 -26.99 14.28
CA ARG A 139 8.78 -28.16 14.80
C ARG A 139 7.30 -27.93 14.52
#